data_AF-A0A2H5WZ91-F1
#
_entry.id   AF-A0A2H5WZ91-F1
#
_cell.length_a   1.000
_cell.length_b   1.000
_cell.length_c   1.000
_cell.angle_alpha   90.00
_cell.angle_beta   90.00
_cell.angle_gamma   90.00
#
_symmetry.space_group_name_H-M   'P 1'
#
loop_
_entity.id
_entity.type
_entity.pdbx_description
1 polymer ?
#
loop_
_entity_poly.entity_id
_entity_poly.type
_entity_poly.pdbx_seq_one_letter_code
_entity_poly.pdbx_strand_id
1 'polypeptide(L)'
;MAITVTREAVKRTAAVSSTAYDAQIDALIADLVPVIEYTLSSDALADSTLDTVLSRGATEIIAGEFLAQRLREEGATEAFEAGGVRVGESPQSRADLGDPYGLIQRGWARLMPFLKPIYTQSTTRHRERQVSEQSMLGW
;
A
#
# COMPACT_ATOMS: atom_id res chain seq x y z
N MET A 1 -13.42 14.84 6.34
CA MET A 1 -12.22 15.39 7.01
C MET A 1 -10.99 14.83 6.30
N ALA A 2 -9.84 15.52 6.37
CA ALA A 2 -8.62 15.04 5.71
C ALA A 2 -7.87 14.05 6.62
N ILE A 3 -7.40 12.93 6.05
CA ILE A 3 -6.54 11.98 6.73
C ILE A 3 -5.22 12.65 7.05
N THR A 4 -4.75 12.51 8.28
CA THR A 4 -3.50 13.13 8.72
C THR A 4 -2.36 12.12 8.68
N VAL A 5 -1.47 12.26 7.71
CA VAL A 5 -0.22 11.49 7.64
C VAL A 5 0.95 12.45 7.85
N THR A 6 1.85 12.09 8.77
CA THR A 6 3.04 12.89 9.04
C THR A 6 4.30 12.17 8.56
N ARG A 7 5.29 12.95 8.15
CA ARG A 7 6.62 12.44 7.77
C ARG A 7 7.21 11.53 8.82
N GLU A 8 7.15 11.94 10.10
CA GLU A 8 7.67 11.14 11.21
C GLU A 8 6.94 9.81 11.40
N ALA A 9 5.64 9.75 11.09
CA ALA A 9 4.90 8.49 11.11
C ALA A 9 5.35 7.54 9.99
N VAL A 10 5.61 8.07 8.79
CA VAL A 10 6.14 7.30 7.66
C VAL A 10 7.55 6.81 7.98
N LYS A 11 8.45 7.69 8.43
CA LYS A 11 9.82 7.35 8.83
C LYS A 11 9.87 6.24 9.89
N ARG A 12 9.04 6.36 10.93
CA ARG A 12 8.93 5.33 11.97
C ARG A 12 8.44 4.00 11.41
N THR A 13 7.45 4.03 10.52
CA THR A 13 6.87 2.82 9.91
C THR A 13 7.84 2.15 8.94
N ALA A 14 8.63 2.93 8.21
CA ALA A 14 9.67 2.46 7.31
C ALA A 14 11.02 2.15 8.00
N ALA A 15 11.12 2.34 9.32
CA ALA A 15 12.34 2.21 10.10
C ALA A 15 13.52 3.07 9.57
N VAL A 16 13.23 4.29 9.12
CA VAL A 16 14.22 5.25 8.60
C VAL A 16 14.44 6.39 9.57
N SER A 17 15.70 6.67 9.92
CA SER A 17 16.09 7.78 10.81
C SER A 17 16.73 8.97 10.08
N SER A 18 17.20 8.77 8.84
CA SER A 18 17.85 9.82 8.04
C SER A 18 16.87 10.92 7.61
N THR A 19 17.37 12.15 7.50
CA THR A 19 16.63 13.30 6.93
C THR A 19 16.79 13.42 5.41
N ALA A 20 17.66 12.61 4.79
CA ALA A 20 17.93 12.66 3.34
C ALA A 20 16.68 12.43 2.48
N TYR A 21 15.68 11.73 3.03
CA TYR A 21 14.46 11.36 2.34
C TYR A 21 13.25 12.22 2.71
N ASP A 22 13.43 13.24 3.54
CA ASP A 22 12.31 14.02 4.08
C ASP A 22 11.46 14.65 2.96
N ALA A 23 12.10 15.24 1.95
CA ALA A 23 11.41 15.85 0.81
C ALA A 23 10.67 14.82 -0.06
N GLN A 24 11.27 13.63 -0.26
CA GLN A 24 10.62 12.53 -1.00
C GLN A 24 9.39 12.02 -0.25
N ILE A 25 9.50 11.86 1.08
CA ILE A 25 8.38 11.42 1.92
C ILE A 25 7.26 12.46 1.89
N ASP A 26 7.58 13.76 1.98
CA ASP A 26 6.57 14.82 1.87
C ASP A 26 5.84 14.80 0.53
N ALA A 27 6.58 14.60 -0.57
CA ALA A 27 6.00 14.48 -1.91
C ALA A 27 5.06 13.28 -1.99
N LEU A 28 5.48 12.11 -1.49
CA LEU A 28 4.63 10.92 -1.45
C LEU A 28 3.36 11.11 -0.61
N ILE A 29 3.46 11.81 0.52
CA ILE A 29 2.29 12.15 1.33
C ILE A 29 1.34 13.05 0.52
N ALA A 30 1.86 14.08 -0.14
CA ALA A 30 1.06 15.00 -0.94
C ALA A 30 0.37 14.30 -2.12
N ASP A 31 1.04 13.33 -2.74
CA ASP A 31 0.53 12.60 -3.90
C ASP A 31 -0.49 11.52 -3.50
N LEU A 32 -0.21 10.75 -2.45
CA LEU A 32 -0.98 9.54 -2.14
C LEU A 32 -2.14 9.78 -1.18
N VAL A 33 -2.06 10.75 -0.27
CA VAL A 33 -3.18 11.03 0.65
C VAL A 33 -4.48 11.34 -0.12
N PRO A 34 -4.50 12.22 -1.13
CA PRO A 34 -5.73 12.49 -1.89
C PRO A 34 -6.26 11.26 -2.64
N VAL A 35 -5.37 10.40 -3.14
CA VAL A 35 -5.74 9.15 -3.81
C VAL A 35 -6.41 8.19 -2.84
N ILE A 36 -5.83 8.01 -1.65
CA ILE A 36 -6.38 7.14 -0.60
C ILE A 36 -7.74 7.68 -0.14
N GLU A 37 -7.86 8.98 0.14
CA GLU A 37 -9.14 9.61 0.49
C GLU A 37 -10.20 9.41 -0.57
N TYR A 38 -9.83 9.49 -1.85
CA TYR A 38 -10.76 9.25 -2.95
C TYR A 38 -11.32 7.82 -2.96
N THR A 39 -10.58 6.83 -2.44
CA THR A 39 -11.07 5.44 -2.35
C THR A 39 -12.04 5.20 -1.19
N LEU A 40 -12.03 6.05 -0.17
CA LEU A 40 -12.79 5.87 1.07
C LEU A 40 -14.19 6.46 0.98
N SER A 41 -15.15 5.86 1.68
CA SER A 41 -16.50 6.37 1.79
C SER A 41 -16.53 7.72 2.52
N SER A 42 -17.47 8.59 2.13
CA SER A 42 -17.68 9.89 2.78
C SER A 42 -18.02 9.75 4.26
N ASP A 43 -18.78 8.71 4.62
CA ASP A 43 -19.22 8.46 5.98
C ASP A 43 -18.04 8.12 6.88
N ALA A 44 -17.12 7.28 6.40
CA ALA A 44 -15.90 6.97 7.13
C ALA A 44 -14.99 8.20 7.31
N LEU A 45 -14.89 9.06 6.29
CA LEU A 45 -14.12 10.30 6.36
C LEU A 45 -14.77 11.39 7.24
N ALA A 46 -16.05 11.24 7.59
CA ALA A 46 -16.77 12.14 8.47
C ALA A 46 -16.76 11.67 9.94
N ASP A 47 -16.48 10.40 10.19
CA ASP A 47 -16.42 9.79 11.52
C ASP A 47 -15.03 9.93 12.15
N SER A 48 -14.90 10.87 13.10
CA SER A 48 -13.65 11.14 13.81
C SER A 48 -13.17 9.98 14.69
N THR A 49 -14.04 9.02 15.03
CA THR A 49 -13.64 7.82 15.77
C THR A 49 -12.75 6.89 14.93
N LEU A 50 -12.77 7.04 13.60
CA LEU A 50 -11.99 6.26 12.66
C LEU A 50 -10.65 6.90 12.29
N ASP A 51 -10.41 8.16 12.66
CA ASP A 51 -9.23 8.94 12.26
C ASP A 51 -7.92 8.20 12.46
N THR A 52 -7.77 7.56 13.62
CA THR A 52 -6.54 6.83 13.98
C THR A 52 -6.35 5.62 13.06
N VAL A 53 -7.43 4.90 12.73
CA VAL A 53 -7.37 3.71 11.88
C VAL A 53 -7.11 4.09 10.43
N LEU A 54 -7.79 5.13 9.92
CA LEU A 54 -7.61 5.63 8.56
C LEU A 54 -6.19 6.19 8.35
N SER A 55 -5.72 7.03 9.28
CA SER A 55 -4.37 7.60 9.25
C SER A 55 -3.30 6.53 9.36
N ARG A 56 -3.54 5.48 10.17
CA ARG A 56 -2.62 4.34 10.27
C ARG A 56 -2.55 3.54 8.96
N GLY A 57 -3.69 3.27 8.33
CA GLY A 57 -3.75 2.56 7.06
C GLY A 57 -3.06 3.32 5.94
N ALA A 58 -3.31 4.63 5.85
CA ALA A 58 -2.64 5.49 4.88
C ALA A 58 -1.12 5.58 5.12
N THR A 59 -0.69 5.68 6.39
CA THR A 59 0.74 5.66 6.74
C THR A 59 1.42 4.36 6.30
N GLU A 60 0.76 3.21 6.49
CA GLU A 60 1.28 1.90 6.07
C GLU A 60 1.44 1.83 4.54
N ILE A 61 0.46 2.33 3.78
CA ILE A 61 0.54 2.39 2.29
C ILE A 61 1.70 3.29 1.84
N ILE A 62 1.79 4.51 2.37
CA ILE A 62 2.81 5.48 1.96
C ILE A 62 4.21 5.01 2.34
N ALA A 63 4.38 4.42 3.52
CA ALA A 63 5.65 3.82 3.93
C ALA A 63 6.05 2.65 3.03
N GLY A 64 5.09 1.82 2.63
CA GLY A 64 5.31 0.74 1.68
C GLY A 64 5.78 1.24 0.32
N GLU A 65 5.10 2.22 -0.26
CA GLU A 65 5.50 2.81 -1.55
C GLU A 65 6.90 3.46 -1.47
N PHE A 66 7.18 4.18 -0.37
CA PHE A 66 8.52 4.73 -0.15
C PHE A 66 9.61 3.65 -0.16
N LEU A 67 9.41 2.54 0.56
CA LEU A 67 10.36 1.42 0.58
C LEU A 67 10.46 0.72 -0.78
N ALA A 68 9.36 0.61 -1.51
CA ALA A 68 9.34 0.05 -2.86
C ALA A 68 10.17 0.91 -3.83
N GLN A 69 10.03 2.25 -3.78
CA GLN A 69 10.85 3.17 -4.59
C GLN A 69 12.34 3.05 -4.27
N ARG A 70 12.70 2.90 -2.98
CA ARG A 70 14.08 2.70 -2.55
C ARG A 70 14.72 1.44 -3.14
N LEU A 71 13.94 0.36 -3.34
CA LEU A 71 14.44 -0.86 -3.97
C LEU A 71 14.51 -0.78 -5.51
N ARG A 72 13.91 0.25 -6.13
CA ARG A 72 14.02 0.52 -7.58
C ARG A 72 15.25 1.36 -7.92
N GLU A 73 15.98 1.87 -6.92
CA GLU A 73 17.23 2.59 -7.15
C GLU A 73 18.32 1.66 -7.68
N GLU A 74 19.17 2.22 -8.54
CA GLU A 74 20.33 1.52 -9.09
C GLU A 74 21.22 0.99 -7.96
N GLY A 75 21.69 -0.25 -8.07
CA GLY A 75 22.46 -0.92 -7.03
C GLY A 75 21.68 -1.45 -5.82
N ALA A 76 20.39 -1.16 -5.66
CA ALA A 76 19.63 -1.57 -4.47
C ALA A 76 19.29 -3.08 -4.43
N THR A 77 19.17 -3.71 -5.60
CA THR A 77 18.79 -5.13 -5.76
C THR A 77 19.85 -5.95 -6.51
N GLU A 78 20.98 -5.32 -6.86
CA GLU A 78 22.06 -5.97 -7.60
C GLU A 78 22.81 -6.96 -6.70
N ALA A 79 22.99 -8.17 -7.22
CA ALA A 79 23.82 -9.20 -6.60
C ALA A 79 24.96 -9.54 -7.55
N PHE A 80 26.17 -9.69 -7.00
CA PHE A 80 27.32 -10.18 -7.73
C PHE A 80 27.83 -11.48 -7.12
N GLU A 81 28.25 -12.39 -7.99
CA GLU A 81 28.82 -13.68 -7.63
C GLU A 81 30.22 -13.78 -8.22
N ALA A 82 31.21 -14.04 -7.37
CA ALA A 82 32.59 -14.24 -7.77
C ALA A 82 33.14 -15.49 -7.08
N GLY A 83 33.45 -16.52 -7.88
CA GLY A 83 33.82 -17.83 -7.33
C GLY A 83 32.65 -18.47 -6.57
N GLY A 84 32.86 -18.79 -5.29
CA GLY A 84 31.82 -19.33 -4.39
C GLY A 84 31.21 -18.31 -3.43
N VAL A 85 31.51 -17.02 -3.60
CA VAL A 85 30.99 -15.94 -2.73
C VAL A 85 29.96 -15.13 -3.52
N ARG A 86 28.74 -15.07 -2.98
CA ARG A 86 27.65 -14.24 -3.50
C ARG A 86 27.42 -13.09 -2.53
N VAL A 87 27.54 -11.86 -3.04
CA VAL A 87 27.37 -10.62 -2.28
C VAL A 87 26.25 -9.82 -2.94
N GLY A 88 25.41 -9.17 -2.14
CA GLY A 88 24.33 -8.33 -2.66
C GLY A 88 23.03 -9.07 -2.98
N GLU A 89 22.91 -10.38 -2.74
CA GLU A 89 21.58 -11.02 -2.71
C GLU A 89 20.85 -10.54 -1.45
N SER A 90 20.27 -9.33 -1.54
CA SER A 90 19.34 -8.85 -0.53
C SER A 90 18.23 -9.90 -0.38
N PRO A 91 17.78 -10.21 0.85
CA PRO A 91 16.57 -11.01 1.06
C PRO A 91 15.36 -10.49 0.28
N GLN A 92 15.36 -9.20 -0.07
CA GLN A 92 14.31 -8.56 -0.88
C GLN A 92 14.47 -8.77 -2.40
N SER A 93 15.57 -9.34 -2.90
CA SER A 93 15.75 -9.67 -4.33
C SER A 93 14.71 -10.66 -4.86
N ARG A 94 14.06 -11.41 -3.95
CA ARG A 94 12.94 -12.33 -4.24
C ARG A 94 11.59 -11.81 -3.73
N ALA A 95 11.56 -10.62 -3.11
CA ALA A 95 10.32 -10.03 -2.64
C ALA A 95 9.54 -9.39 -3.80
N ASP A 96 8.25 -9.17 -3.59
CA ASP A 96 7.46 -8.34 -4.50
C ASP A 96 8.02 -6.91 -4.47
N LEU A 97 8.60 -6.46 -5.58
CA LEU A 97 9.15 -5.10 -5.72
C LEU A 97 8.07 -4.02 -5.63
N GLY A 98 6.79 -4.39 -5.75
CA GLY A 98 5.65 -3.51 -5.51
C GLY A 98 5.36 -3.30 -4.03
N ASP A 99 5.57 -4.30 -3.19
CA ASP A 99 5.34 -4.22 -1.74
C ASP A 99 6.32 -5.12 -0.95
N PRO A 100 7.60 -4.73 -0.87
CA PRO A 100 8.67 -5.60 -0.40
C PRO A 100 8.55 -6.03 1.07
N TYR A 101 7.71 -5.32 1.84
CA TYR A 101 7.50 -5.56 3.27
C TYR A 101 6.02 -5.82 3.62
N GLY A 102 5.14 -5.98 2.62
CA GLY A 102 3.71 -6.21 2.84
C GLY A 102 2.96 -5.02 3.48
N LEU A 103 3.57 -3.83 3.48
CA LEU A 103 3.02 -2.64 4.14
C LEU A 103 1.85 -2.06 3.35
N ILE A 104 1.94 -2.06 2.02
CA ILE A 104 0.87 -1.59 1.14
C ILE A 104 -0.35 -2.50 1.31
N GLN A 105 -0.15 -3.81 1.23
CA GLN A 105 -1.20 -4.81 1.42
C GLN A 105 -1.84 -4.69 2.82
N ARG A 106 -1.03 -4.55 3.87
CA ARG A 106 -1.52 -4.38 5.24
C ARG A 106 -2.34 -3.11 5.40
N GLY A 107 -1.88 -2.00 4.83
CA GLY A 107 -2.59 -0.73 4.87
C GLY A 107 -3.94 -0.82 4.16
N TRP A 108 -3.99 -1.40 2.95
CA TRP A 108 -5.25 -1.62 2.25
C TRP A 108 -6.17 -2.60 2.97
N ALA A 109 -5.66 -3.67 3.56
CA ALA A 109 -6.46 -4.60 4.36
C ALA A 109 -7.13 -3.90 5.55
N ARG A 110 -6.44 -2.93 6.17
CA ARG A 110 -7.00 -2.09 7.24
C ARG A 110 -8.07 -1.13 6.73
N LEU A 111 -7.88 -0.55 5.55
CA LEU A 111 -8.81 0.41 4.96
C LEU A 111 -10.02 -0.25 4.27
N MET A 112 -9.91 -1.54 3.94
CA MET A 112 -10.93 -2.32 3.21
C MET A 112 -12.36 -2.12 3.71
N PRO A 113 -12.65 -2.12 5.03
CA PRO A 113 -14.03 -1.96 5.53
C PRO A 113 -14.65 -0.59 5.22
N PHE A 114 -13.83 0.41 4.90
CA PHE A 114 -14.23 1.81 4.75
C PHE A 114 -14.23 2.28 3.29
N LEU A 115 -13.88 1.41 2.35
CA LEU A 115 -13.82 1.72 0.92
C LEU A 115 -15.20 1.99 0.33
N LYS A 116 -15.26 2.83 -0.71
CA LYS A 116 -16.48 2.99 -1.52
C LYS A 116 -16.88 1.65 -2.15
N PRO A 117 -18.18 1.39 -2.38
CA PRO A 117 -18.66 0.13 -2.94
C PRO A 117 -18.00 -0.28 -4.28
N ILE A 118 -17.63 0.70 -5.10
CA ILE A 118 -16.95 0.44 -6.39
C ILE A 118 -15.57 -0.23 -6.22
N TYR A 119 -14.92 -0.05 -5.07
CA TYR A 119 -13.60 -0.62 -4.78
C TYR A 119 -13.68 -1.94 -3.99
N THR A 120 -14.84 -2.30 -3.45
CA THR A 120 -15.04 -3.55 -2.71
C THR A 120 -15.56 -4.69 -3.58
N GLN A 121 -16.18 -4.38 -4.74
CA GLN A 121 -16.69 -5.39 -5.66
C GLN A 121 -15.59 -5.95 -6.56
N SER A 122 -15.03 -7.10 -6.18
CA SER A 122 -14.25 -7.94 -7.09
C SER A 122 -15.19 -8.50 -8.17
N THR A 123 -15.11 -7.93 -9.37
CA THR A 123 -15.98 -8.22 -10.54
C THR A 123 -15.97 -9.69 -10.97
N THR A 124 -15.00 -10.48 -10.54
CA THR A 124 -14.85 -11.90 -10.92
C THR A 124 -15.93 -12.79 -10.30
N ARG A 125 -16.20 -12.68 -9.00
CA ARG A 125 -17.19 -13.55 -8.31
C ARG A 125 -18.64 -13.20 -8.65
N HIS A 126 -18.92 -11.93 -8.91
CA HIS A 126 -20.28 -11.49 -9.23
C HIS A 126 -20.73 -11.98 -10.61
N ARG A 127 -19.79 -12.05 -11.56
CA ARG A 127 -20.01 -12.58 -12.91
C ARG A 127 -20.21 -14.10 -12.91
N GLU A 128 -19.42 -14.84 -12.13
CA GLU A 128 -19.58 -16.29 -11.98
C GLU A 128 -20.94 -16.66 -11.36
N ARG A 129 -21.41 -15.90 -10.35
CA ARG A 129 -22.75 -16.09 -9.77
C ARG A 129 -23.87 -15.84 -10.78
N GLN A 130 -23.80 -14.74 -11.53
CA GLN A 130 -24.81 -14.43 -12.54
C GLN A 130 -24.86 -15.46 -13.68
N VAL A 131 -23.70 -15.98 -14.11
CA VAL A 131 -23.64 -17.03 -15.13
C VAL A 131 -24.26 -18.33 -14.61
N SER A 132 -23.91 -18.75 -13.38
CA SER A 132 -24.51 -19.94 -12.74
C SER A 132 -26.03 -19.84 -12.61
N GLU A 133 -26.54 -18.70 -12.13
CA GLU A 133 -27.98 -18.47 -11.94
C GLU A 133 -28.74 -18.45 -13.27
N GLN A 134 -28.18 -17.86 -14.33
CA GLN A 134 -28.79 -17.90 -15.67
C GLN A 134 -28.78 -19.30 -16.28
N SER A 135 -27.72 -20.09 -16.07
CA SER A 135 -27.69 -21.47 -16.56
C SER A 135 -28.63 -22.42 -15.81
N MET A 136 -29.04 -22.10 -14.57
CA MET A 136 -30.01 -22.90 -13.81
C MET A 136 -31.47 -22.56 -14.14
N LEU A 137 -31.75 -21.39 -14.73
CA LEU A 137 -33.09 -20.98 -15.17
C LEU A 137 -33.44 -21.45 -16.60
N GLY A 138 -32.46 -22.03 -17.31
CA GLY A 138 -32.60 -22.49 -18.69
C GLY A 138 -32.86 -24.00 -18.85
N TRP A 139 -33.16 -24.72 -17.78
CA TRP A 139 -33.48 -26.15 -17.76
C TRP A 139 -34.87 -26.39 -17.18
#